data_AF-A0A5P9J721-F1
#
_entry.id   AF-A0A5P9J721-F1
#
_cell.length_a   1.000
_cell.length_b   1.000
_cell.length_c   1.000
_cell.angle_alpha   90.00
_cell.angle_beta   90.00
_cell.angle_gamma   90.00
#
_symmetry.space_group_name_H-M   'P 1'
#
loop_
_entity.id
_entity.type
_entity.pdbx_description
1 polymer ?
#
loop_
_entity_poly.entity_id
_entity_poly.type
_entity_poly.pdbx_seq_one_letter_code
_entity_poly.pdbx_strand_id
1 'polypeptide(L)'
;MQPTITNFSHVKPDTATIFSDWSRSHTKASSAFSITADQLQPFTTIDAQDIGSVLEEASRAELNATAVSDTARELISMMLDRTIEFELENKLKSRKPKPKDREGLYRTIESFTCDLILGQGHIASAGFIFRPVGRNFEPTRTTKKLFERIRRTWQVMGLIEERPGFQYTEDFEGPTDQIIKRATRFRATPQLVRLCRESDITPQTLWDHYDVEPSDFDSLVVKTSDGILIHRTSAEHRRHKEIVDRLNFDLSQHTFSFARRPQLRRVFRANGDGKCDYKTGGRFFALGADSYQKLSSSERAKIIIDGEATVEVDVKASHPTIIHHLLGVNEPLPSDPYAIEGYRRKVIKAAMLVALGKCGPPKRWKPETKSELAECYDGHRTQVPPVTEVWVAIVEALPFLERLEESTTGWGIVQYLEAEALLKAMQNLWEQGIPSLPVHDSLIVPRSAFAVAKDAIINAFENIIGVSPKVV
;
A
#
# COMPACT_ATOMS: atom_id res chain seq x y z
N MET A 1 25.48 -48.80 8.80
CA MET A 1 24.17 -49.07 8.18
C MET A 1 23.75 -47.82 7.41
N GLN A 2 24.04 -47.79 6.11
CA GLN A 2 23.53 -46.79 5.17
C GLN A 2 22.37 -47.44 4.41
N PRO A 3 21.21 -46.79 4.21
CA PRO A 3 20.17 -47.34 3.37
C PRO A 3 20.38 -46.93 1.90
N THR A 4 20.20 -47.94 1.08
CA THR A 4 20.39 -48.04 -0.37
C THR A 4 19.39 -47.19 -1.16
N ILE A 5 19.87 -46.57 -2.22
CA ILE A 5 19.11 -45.85 -3.24
C ILE A 5 18.39 -46.87 -4.15
N THR A 6 17.08 -46.75 -4.31
CA THR A 6 16.30 -47.44 -5.36
C THR A 6 15.84 -46.44 -6.42
N ASN A 7 16.32 -46.64 -7.65
CA ASN A 7 15.91 -45.93 -8.86
C ASN A 7 14.47 -46.29 -9.26
N PHE A 8 13.61 -45.27 -9.41
CA PHE A 8 12.38 -45.38 -10.17
C PHE A 8 12.47 -44.50 -11.43
N SER A 9 12.53 -45.16 -12.57
CA SER A 9 12.37 -44.59 -13.90
C SER A 9 10.91 -44.18 -14.12
N HIS A 10 10.65 -42.88 -14.28
CA HIS A 10 9.34 -42.40 -14.74
C HIS A 10 9.34 -42.15 -16.25
N VAL A 11 8.49 -42.95 -16.88
CA VAL A 11 8.03 -42.95 -18.27
C VAL A 11 7.42 -41.59 -18.63
N LYS A 12 7.80 -41.01 -19.78
CA LYS A 12 7.12 -39.86 -20.39
C LYS A 12 5.76 -40.32 -20.94
N PRO A 13 4.64 -39.65 -20.63
CA PRO A 13 3.39 -39.90 -21.34
C PRO A 13 3.39 -39.20 -22.71
N ASP A 14 2.96 -39.96 -23.70
CA ASP A 14 2.82 -39.60 -25.11
C ASP A 14 1.60 -38.68 -25.29
N THR A 15 1.79 -37.50 -25.87
CA THR A 15 0.81 -36.38 -25.90
C THR A 15 -0.27 -36.52 -26.99
N ALA A 16 -0.43 -37.69 -27.60
CA ALA A 16 -1.24 -37.86 -28.81
C ALA A 16 -2.61 -38.53 -28.61
N THR A 17 -3.01 -38.93 -27.38
CA THR A 17 -4.23 -39.78 -27.19
C THR A 17 -5.34 -39.14 -26.34
N ILE A 18 -5.23 -37.87 -25.94
CA ILE A 18 -6.24 -37.22 -25.08
C ILE A 18 -7.35 -36.49 -25.88
N PHE A 19 -7.20 -36.34 -27.20
CA PHE A 19 -8.10 -35.49 -28.00
C PHE A 19 -9.33 -36.16 -28.62
N SER A 20 -9.60 -37.46 -28.41
CA SER A 20 -10.74 -38.14 -29.07
C SER A 20 -11.98 -38.37 -28.19
N ASP A 21 -11.88 -38.30 -26.87
CA ASP A 21 -12.98 -38.74 -25.98
C ASP A 21 -13.83 -37.61 -25.38
N TRP A 22 -13.51 -36.34 -25.68
CA TRP A 22 -14.22 -35.18 -25.12
C TRP A 22 -15.57 -34.86 -25.79
N SER A 23 -15.89 -35.46 -26.95
CA SER A 23 -17.08 -35.10 -27.75
C SER A 23 -18.39 -35.84 -27.39
N ARG A 24 -18.44 -36.65 -26.33
CA ARG A 24 -19.61 -37.54 -26.08
C ARG A 24 -20.27 -37.50 -24.69
N SER A 25 -19.91 -36.59 -23.78
CA SER A 25 -20.50 -36.60 -22.42
C SER A 25 -21.23 -35.31 -21.99
N HIS A 26 -21.62 -34.43 -22.92
CA HIS A 26 -22.52 -33.31 -22.61
C HIS A 26 -23.95 -33.62 -23.07
N THR A 27 -24.70 -34.35 -22.24
CA THR A 27 -26.16 -34.27 -22.28
C THR A 27 -26.73 -34.54 -20.89
N LYS A 28 -27.48 -33.54 -20.40
CA LYS A 28 -28.33 -33.53 -19.19
C LYS A 28 -27.64 -33.25 -17.84
N ALA A 29 -27.65 -31.97 -17.46
CA ALA A 29 -28.17 -31.53 -16.17
C ALA A 29 -28.51 -30.03 -16.26
N SER A 30 -29.67 -29.73 -16.84
CA SER A 30 -30.38 -28.48 -16.58
C SER A 30 -30.99 -28.60 -15.19
N SER A 31 -30.45 -27.89 -14.21
CA SER A 31 -31.17 -27.54 -12.99
C SER A 31 -31.03 -26.04 -12.80
N ALA A 32 -32.11 -25.34 -13.14
CA ALA A 32 -32.26 -23.92 -12.97
C ALA A 32 -32.09 -23.52 -11.49
N PHE A 33 -31.01 -22.81 -11.19
CA PHE A 33 -31.03 -21.79 -10.16
C PHE A 33 -31.40 -20.47 -10.85
N SER A 34 -32.69 -20.17 -10.86
CA SER A 34 -33.20 -18.86 -11.25
C SER A 34 -32.80 -17.85 -10.16
N ILE A 35 -31.64 -17.23 -10.33
CA ILE A 35 -31.24 -16.06 -9.56
C ILE A 35 -31.82 -14.84 -10.28
N THR A 36 -32.74 -14.16 -9.60
CA THR A 36 -33.39 -12.94 -10.09
C THR A 36 -32.37 -11.82 -10.31
N ALA A 37 -32.70 -10.88 -11.20
CA ALA A 37 -31.88 -9.72 -11.53
C ALA A 37 -31.49 -8.83 -10.31
N ASP A 38 -32.06 -9.08 -9.13
CA ASP A 38 -31.82 -8.37 -7.87
C ASP A 38 -30.46 -8.65 -7.19
N GLN A 39 -29.70 -9.65 -7.64
CA GLN A 39 -28.32 -9.88 -7.13
C GLN A 39 -27.22 -9.20 -7.97
N LEU A 40 -27.59 -8.52 -9.04
CA LEU A 40 -26.80 -7.41 -9.56
C LEU A 40 -27.27 -6.20 -8.77
N GLN A 41 -26.54 -5.78 -7.72
CA GLN A 41 -26.68 -4.39 -7.27
C GLN A 41 -26.29 -3.55 -8.49
N PRO A 42 -27.23 -2.84 -9.15
CA PRO A 42 -26.82 -1.88 -10.17
C PRO A 42 -25.95 -0.86 -9.45
N PHE A 43 -24.74 -0.64 -9.95
CA PHE A 43 -23.90 0.43 -9.45
C PHE A 43 -24.76 1.69 -9.41
N THR A 44 -24.91 2.28 -8.23
CA THR A 44 -25.61 3.54 -8.04
C THR A 44 -25.15 4.50 -9.12
N THR A 45 -26.08 5.05 -9.88
CA THR A 45 -25.81 6.13 -10.83
C THR A 45 -25.18 7.27 -10.03
N ILE A 46 -23.85 7.38 -10.08
CA ILE A 46 -23.12 8.46 -9.44
C ILE A 46 -23.43 9.70 -10.27
N ASP A 47 -23.95 10.73 -9.61
CA ASP A 47 -24.29 11.98 -10.27
C ASP A 47 -23.04 12.58 -10.94
N ALA A 48 -23.22 13.23 -12.08
CA ALA A 48 -22.08 13.70 -12.88
C ALA A 48 -21.19 14.71 -12.13
N GLN A 49 -21.74 15.37 -11.09
CA GLN A 49 -21.02 16.27 -10.20
C GLN A 49 -20.15 15.56 -9.15
N ASP A 50 -20.47 14.33 -8.74
CA ASP A 50 -19.71 13.55 -7.75
C ASP A 50 -18.69 12.58 -8.36
N ILE A 51 -18.70 12.39 -9.68
CA ILE A 51 -17.70 11.55 -10.36
C ILE A 51 -16.26 12.04 -10.12
N GLY A 52 -16.06 13.36 -9.96
CA GLY A 52 -14.73 13.95 -9.75
C GLY A 52 -14.01 13.37 -8.54
N SER A 53 -14.65 13.42 -7.37
CA SER A 53 -14.13 12.90 -6.10
C SER A 53 -13.96 11.38 -6.13
N VAL A 54 -14.93 10.66 -6.68
CA VAL A 54 -14.87 9.19 -6.85
C VAL A 54 -13.66 8.76 -7.69
N LEU A 55 -13.33 9.48 -8.76
CA LEU A 55 -12.18 9.14 -9.61
C LEU A 55 -10.82 9.48 -8.97
N GLU A 56 -10.79 10.26 -7.89
CA GLU A 56 -9.56 10.54 -7.12
C GLU A 56 -9.11 9.34 -6.31
N GLU A 57 -10.08 8.58 -5.80
CA GLU A 57 -9.86 7.35 -5.03
C GLU A 57 -9.37 6.18 -5.89
N ALA A 58 -9.36 6.33 -7.22
CA ALA A 58 -8.89 5.30 -8.13
C ALA A 58 -7.42 4.94 -7.87
N SER A 59 -7.15 3.64 -7.71
CA SER A 59 -5.79 3.13 -7.55
C SER A 59 -5.08 3.03 -8.91
N ARG A 60 -3.74 3.04 -8.90
CA ARG A 60 -2.95 2.91 -10.14
C ARG A 60 -3.00 1.46 -10.62
N ALA A 61 -3.28 1.26 -11.91
CA ALA A 61 -3.07 -0.02 -12.57
C ALA A 61 -1.56 -0.28 -12.66
N GLU A 62 -1.03 -1.29 -11.98
CA GLU A 62 0.41 -1.53 -11.93
C GLU A 62 0.89 -2.27 -13.19
N LEU A 63 0.05 -3.16 -13.73
CA LEU A 63 0.28 -3.97 -14.93
C LEU A 63 1.40 -5.01 -14.74
N ASN A 64 1.42 -5.65 -13.56
CA ASN A 64 2.49 -6.55 -13.13
C ASN A 64 2.06 -7.89 -12.55
N ALA A 65 0.76 -8.18 -12.56
CA ALA A 65 0.28 -9.47 -12.08
C ALA A 65 0.63 -10.62 -13.05
N THR A 66 0.79 -11.81 -12.49
CA THR A 66 1.00 -13.11 -13.14
C THR A 66 -0.08 -14.08 -12.65
N ALA A 67 -0.72 -14.82 -13.55
CA ALA A 67 -1.63 -15.89 -13.20
C ALA A 67 -0.83 -17.11 -12.68
N VAL A 68 -1.09 -17.51 -11.45
CA VAL A 68 -0.41 -18.63 -10.77
C VAL A 68 -1.27 -19.89 -10.66
N SER A 69 -2.58 -19.75 -10.69
CA SER A 69 -3.52 -20.87 -10.74
C SER A 69 -3.80 -21.31 -12.19
N ASP A 70 -4.14 -22.59 -12.37
CA ASP A 70 -4.51 -23.12 -13.69
C ASP A 70 -5.79 -22.45 -14.21
N THR A 71 -6.78 -22.25 -13.33
CA THR A 71 -8.03 -21.54 -13.64
C THR A 71 -7.79 -20.14 -14.21
N ALA A 72 -6.87 -19.36 -13.62
CA ALA A 72 -6.52 -18.05 -14.14
C ALA A 72 -5.82 -18.14 -15.49
N ARG A 73 -4.88 -19.09 -15.65
CA ARG A 73 -4.17 -19.26 -16.93
C ARG A 73 -5.11 -19.62 -18.07
N GLU A 74 -6.13 -20.45 -17.79
CA GLU A 74 -7.18 -20.81 -18.73
C GLU A 74 -8.05 -19.61 -19.12
N LEU A 75 -8.53 -18.84 -18.13
CA LEU A 75 -9.30 -17.61 -18.37
C LEU A 75 -8.52 -16.64 -19.28
N ILE A 76 -7.26 -16.35 -18.94
CA ILE A 76 -6.42 -15.43 -19.72
C ILE A 76 -6.19 -15.96 -21.13
N SER A 77 -5.98 -17.28 -21.30
CA SER A 77 -5.83 -17.90 -22.62
C SER A 77 -7.09 -17.74 -23.48
N MET A 78 -8.26 -18.02 -22.91
CA MET A 78 -9.55 -17.81 -23.58
C MET A 78 -9.76 -16.34 -23.95
N MET A 79 -9.48 -15.40 -23.04
CA MET A 79 -9.61 -13.97 -23.31
C MET A 79 -8.67 -13.49 -24.42
N LEU A 80 -7.44 -14.03 -24.47
CA LEU A 80 -6.48 -13.77 -25.54
C LEU A 80 -7.02 -14.23 -26.90
N ASP A 81 -7.57 -15.45 -26.96
CA ASP A 81 -8.13 -15.98 -28.20
C ASP A 81 -9.33 -15.17 -28.68
N ARG A 82 -10.28 -14.87 -27.79
CA ARG A 82 -11.43 -13.99 -28.11
C ARG A 82 -10.99 -12.60 -28.57
N THR A 83 -9.96 -12.04 -27.96
CA THR A 83 -9.41 -10.73 -28.35
C THR A 83 -8.83 -10.78 -29.77
N ILE A 84 -8.06 -11.83 -30.09
CA ILE A 84 -7.45 -11.99 -31.42
C ILE A 84 -8.52 -12.27 -32.48
N GLU A 85 -9.49 -13.12 -32.19
CA GLU A 85 -10.61 -13.42 -33.09
C GLU A 85 -11.40 -12.15 -33.42
N PHE A 86 -11.77 -11.38 -32.39
CA PHE A 86 -12.47 -10.12 -32.55
C PHE A 86 -11.69 -9.11 -33.42
N GLU A 87 -10.37 -9.00 -33.21
CA GLU A 87 -9.52 -8.13 -34.03
C GLU A 87 -9.48 -8.52 -35.51
N LEU A 88 -9.57 -9.81 -35.83
CA LEU A 88 -9.57 -10.31 -37.21
C LEU A 88 -10.94 -10.13 -37.87
N GLU A 89 -12.01 -10.49 -37.17
CA GLU A 89 -13.39 -10.37 -37.66
C GLU A 89 -13.75 -8.91 -37.97
N ASN A 90 -13.31 -7.99 -37.10
CA ASN A 90 -13.55 -6.55 -37.24
C ASN A 90 -12.47 -5.83 -38.04
N LYS A 91 -11.54 -6.56 -38.66
CA LYS A 91 -10.45 -6.02 -39.51
C LYS A 91 -9.57 -4.98 -38.81
N LEU A 92 -9.48 -5.02 -37.48
CA LEU A 92 -8.55 -4.21 -36.69
C LEU A 92 -7.09 -4.68 -36.90
N LYS A 93 -6.93 -5.97 -37.26
CA LYS A 93 -5.69 -6.58 -37.72
C LYS A 93 -5.95 -7.44 -38.94
N SER A 94 -4.96 -7.51 -39.84
CA SER A 94 -5.05 -8.32 -41.07
C SER A 94 -4.55 -9.76 -40.88
N ARG A 95 -3.83 -10.06 -39.80
CA ARG A 95 -3.18 -11.35 -39.57
C ARG A 95 -3.09 -11.66 -38.08
N LYS A 96 -3.04 -12.96 -37.75
CA LYS A 96 -2.76 -13.46 -36.40
C LYS A 96 -1.40 -12.94 -35.91
N PRO A 97 -1.26 -12.63 -34.60
CA PRO A 97 0.01 -12.18 -34.04
C PRO A 97 1.08 -13.28 -34.12
N LYS A 98 2.35 -12.87 -34.24
CA LYS A 98 3.49 -13.79 -34.14
C LYS A 98 3.60 -14.35 -32.72
N PRO A 99 4.27 -15.49 -32.50
CA PRO A 99 4.39 -16.11 -31.17
C PRO A 99 4.84 -15.14 -30.06
N LYS A 100 5.89 -14.35 -30.31
CA LYS A 100 6.39 -13.33 -29.36
C LYS A 100 5.37 -12.23 -29.05
N ASP A 101 4.62 -11.78 -30.06
CA ASP A 101 3.57 -10.77 -29.86
C ASP A 101 2.40 -11.37 -29.09
N ARG A 102 2.05 -12.64 -29.36
CA ARG A 102 1.00 -13.37 -28.64
C ARG A 102 1.34 -13.53 -27.16
N GLU A 103 2.59 -13.86 -26.84
CA GLU A 103 3.08 -13.90 -25.46
C GLU A 103 2.99 -12.53 -24.77
N GLY A 104 3.39 -11.45 -25.47
CA GLY A 104 3.25 -10.09 -24.94
C GLY A 104 1.79 -9.68 -24.71
N LEU A 105 0.88 -10.08 -25.59
CA LEU A 105 -0.56 -9.87 -25.42
C LEU A 105 -1.10 -10.66 -24.23
N TYR A 106 -0.68 -11.91 -24.07
CA TYR A 106 -1.04 -12.75 -22.91
C TYR A 106 -0.68 -12.03 -21.60
N ARG A 107 0.59 -11.64 -21.44
CA ARG A 107 1.07 -10.91 -20.24
C ARG A 107 0.32 -9.60 -20.01
N THR A 108 -0.05 -8.90 -21.08
CA THR A 108 -0.81 -7.65 -20.98
C THR A 108 -2.25 -7.90 -20.49
N ILE A 109 -2.92 -8.90 -21.07
CA ILE A 109 -4.29 -9.28 -20.68
C ILE A 109 -4.28 -9.79 -19.24
N GLU A 110 -3.32 -10.64 -18.89
CA GLU A 110 -3.09 -11.18 -17.55
C GLU A 110 -3.00 -10.06 -16.50
N SER A 111 -2.05 -9.14 -16.67
CA SER A 111 -1.85 -8.09 -15.69
C SER A 111 -2.99 -7.07 -15.64
N PHE A 112 -3.55 -6.70 -16.79
CA PHE A 112 -4.63 -5.71 -16.83
C PHE A 112 -5.95 -6.26 -16.29
N THR A 113 -6.25 -7.55 -16.51
CA THR A 113 -7.42 -8.21 -15.90
C THR A 113 -7.31 -8.17 -14.38
N CYS A 114 -6.15 -8.52 -13.83
CA CYS A 114 -5.92 -8.48 -12.39
C CYS A 114 -6.15 -7.07 -11.83
N ASP A 115 -5.56 -6.03 -12.43
CA ASP A 115 -5.75 -4.64 -11.98
C ASP A 115 -7.22 -4.20 -12.03
N LEU A 116 -7.94 -4.59 -13.10
CA LEU A 116 -9.35 -4.23 -13.27
C LEU A 116 -10.26 -4.91 -12.25
N ILE A 117 -10.03 -6.20 -11.96
CA ILE A 117 -10.79 -6.94 -10.94
C ILE A 117 -10.41 -6.46 -9.53
N LEU A 118 -9.15 -6.13 -9.28
CA LEU A 118 -8.76 -5.48 -8.03
C LEU A 118 -9.53 -4.18 -7.83
N GLY A 119 -9.57 -3.33 -8.88
CA GLY A 119 -10.35 -2.10 -8.89
C GLY A 119 -11.81 -2.31 -8.52
N GLN A 120 -12.46 -3.39 -8.99
CA GLN A 120 -13.87 -3.70 -8.65
C GLN A 120 -14.13 -3.84 -7.15
N GLY A 121 -13.13 -4.23 -6.36
CA GLY A 121 -13.26 -4.30 -4.90
C GLY A 121 -13.34 -2.92 -4.22
N HIS A 122 -12.98 -1.84 -4.92
CA HIS A 122 -12.81 -0.51 -4.34
C HIS A 122 -14.08 0.31 -4.54
N ILE A 123 -14.97 0.26 -3.55
CA ILE A 123 -16.27 0.95 -3.59
C ILE A 123 -16.08 2.48 -3.70
N ALA A 124 -15.09 3.03 -2.99
CA ALA A 124 -14.81 4.48 -2.98
C ALA A 124 -14.45 5.02 -4.38
N SER A 125 -13.80 4.20 -5.23
CA SER A 125 -13.50 4.56 -6.61
C SER A 125 -14.55 4.07 -7.61
N ALA A 126 -15.68 3.53 -7.12
CA ALA A 126 -16.70 2.90 -7.94
C ALA A 126 -16.16 1.84 -8.92
N GLY A 127 -15.08 1.14 -8.56
CA GLY A 127 -14.46 0.15 -9.43
C GLY A 127 -13.34 0.70 -10.34
N PHE A 128 -13.09 2.01 -10.35
CA PHE A 128 -12.11 2.62 -11.25
C PHE A 128 -10.66 2.45 -10.77
N ILE A 129 -9.79 2.20 -11.74
CA ILE A 129 -8.32 2.29 -11.63
C ILE A 129 -7.81 3.34 -12.62
N PHE A 130 -6.53 3.72 -12.52
CA PHE A 130 -5.93 4.66 -13.45
C PHE A 130 -4.60 4.23 -14.04
N ARG A 131 -4.35 4.64 -15.28
CA ARG A 131 -3.04 4.56 -15.91
C ARG A 131 -2.84 5.74 -16.87
N PRO A 132 -1.71 6.46 -16.78
CA PRO A 132 -1.36 7.45 -17.79
C PRO A 132 -1.24 6.81 -19.18
N VAL A 133 -2.04 7.27 -20.13
CA VAL A 133 -1.91 6.88 -21.55
C VAL A 133 -0.84 7.76 -22.21
N GLY A 134 -0.10 7.22 -23.17
CA GLY A 134 0.88 7.98 -23.93
C GLY A 134 2.30 8.03 -23.34
N ARG A 135 2.51 7.56 -22.10
CA ARG A 135 3.84 7.43 -21.48
C ARG A 135 4.38 6.00 -21.57
N ASN A 136 5.70 5.84 -21.61
CA ASN A 136 6.31 4.51 -21.48
C ASN A 136 6.04 3.97 -20.07
N PHE A 137 5.93 2.65 -19.97
CA PHE A 137 5.72 1.96 -18.72
C PHE A 137 7.03 1.29 -18.33
N GLU A 138 7.68 1.79 -17.30
CA GLU A 138 8.88 1.15 -16.79
C GLU A 138 9.01 1.28 -15.27
N PRO A 139 9.40 0.18 -14.61
CA PRO A 139 9.19 -1.20 -15.09
C PRO A 139 7.69 -1.63 -15.16
N THR A 140 7.31 -2.50 -16.10
CA THR A 140 6.04 -3.26 -16.07
C THR A 140 6.13 -4.54 -16.89
N ARG A 141 5.22 -5.50 -16.70
CA ARG A 141 5.15 -6.73 -17.54
C ARG A 141 4.55 -6.49 -18.93
N THR A 142 4.00 -5.30 -19.18
CA THR A 142 3.42 -4.88 -20.46
C THR A 142 4.20 -3.71 -21.08
N THR A 143 4.06 -3.51 -22.39
CA THR A 143 4.59 -2.32 -23.07
C THR A 143 3.46 -1.37 -23.38
N LYS A 144 3.76 -0.06 -23.47
CA LYS A 144 2.82 0.98 -23.92
C LYS A 144 2.03 0.53 -25.16
N LYS A 145 2.73 -0.01 -26.16
CA LYS A 145 2.15 -0.45 -27.44
C LYS A 145 1.14 -1.59 -27.27
N LEU A 146 1.44 -2.58 -26.42
CA LEU A 146 0.56 -3.72 -26.20
C LEU A 146 -0.65 -3.35 -25.36
N PHE A 147 -0.45 -2.57 -24.29
CA PHE A 147 -1.55 -2.03 -23.50
C PHE A 147 -2.49 -1.17 -24.33
N GLU A 148 -1.98 -0.24 -25.16
CA GLU A 148 -2.84 0.58 -26.02
C GLU A 148 -3.65 -0.25 -27.01
N ARG A 149 -3.09 -1.37 -27.50
CA ARG A 149 -3.82 -2.32 -28.34
C ARG A 149 -4.95 -2.98 -27.56
N ILE A 150 -4.65 -3.60 -26.41
CA ILE A 150 -5.67 -4.27 -25.57
C ILE A 150 -6.75 -3.29 -25.13
N ARG A 151 -6.37 -2.09 -24.64
CA ARG A 151 -7.30 -1.02 -24.25
C ARG A 151 -8.31 -0.72 -25.35
N ARG A 152 -7.84 -0.42 -26.57
CA ARG A 152 -8.73 -0.07 -27.70
C ARG A 152 -9.63 -1.24 -28.07
N THR A 153 -9.07 -2.43 -28.18
CA THR A 153 -9.84 -3.63 -28.55
C THR A 153 -10.91 -3.94 -27.50
N TRP A 154 -10.55 -3.94 -26.21
CA TRP A 154 -11.47 -4.24 -25.11
C TRP A 154 -12.54 -3.18 -24.89
N GLN A 155 -12.24 -1.92 -25.20
CA GLN A 155 -13.24 -0.85 -25.20
C GLN A 155 -14.33 -1.13 -26.24
N VAL A 156 -13.96 -1.51 -27.46
CA VAL A 156 -14.92 -1.83 -28.53
C VAL A 156 -15.65 -3.16 -28.26
N MET A 157 -14.98 -4.13 -27.64
CA MET A 157 -15.60 -5.38 -27.18
C MET A 157 -16.57 -5.18 -26.00
N GLY A 158 -16.61 -3.99 -25.39
CA GLY A 158 -17.45 -3.71 -24.23
C GLY A 158 -16.95 -4.37 -22.93
N LEU A 159 -15.67 -4.73 -22.85
CA LEU A 159 -15.07 -5.35 -21.65
C LEU A 159 -14.57 -4.32 -20.63
N ILE A 160 -14.26 -3.10 -21.07
CA ILE A 160 -13.84 -2.00 -20.19
C ILE A 160 -14.61 -0.71 -20.47
N GLU A 161 -14.84 0.05 -19.41
CA GLU A 161 -15.22 1.46 -19.49
C GLU A 161 -13.96 2.32 -19.38
N GLU A 162 -13.83 3.32 -20.25
CA GLU A 162 -12.74 4.29 -20.23
C GLU A 162 -13.27 5.71 -19.99
N ARG A 163 -12.65 6.41 -19.03
CA ARG A 163 -12.85 7.85 -18.83
C ARG A 163 -11.53 8.57 -19.17
N PRO A 164 -11.49 9.37 -20.25
CA PRO A 164 -10.30 10.13 -20.63
C PRO A 164 -9.77 10.99 -19.49
N GLY A 165 -8.45 11.20 -19.46
CA GLY A 165 -7.84 12.12 -18.50
C GLY A 165 -8.44 13.52 -18.62
N PHE A 166 -8.73 14.16 -17.49
CA PHE A 166 -9.35 15.47 -17.40
C PHE A 166 -8.46 16.46 -16.65
N GLN A 167 -8.73 17.75 -16.83
CA GLN A 167 -8.04 18.85 -16.16
C GLN A 167 -9.08 19.73 -15.48
N TYR A 168 -8.80 20.15 -14.26
CA TYR A 168 -9.62 21.14 -13.56
C TYR A 168 -8.72 22.05 -12.73
N THR A 169 -9.23 23.24 -12.41
CA THR A 169 -8.64 24.21 -11.50
C THR A 169 -9.36 24.10 -10.16
N GLU A 170 -8.62 24.04 -9.06
CA GLU A 170 -9.20 24.17 -7.72
C GLU A 170 -9.29 25.64 -7.35
N ASP A 171 -10.52 26.14 -7.23
CA ASP A 171 -10.79 27.47 -6.68
C ASP A 171 -10.81 27.37 -5.14
N PHE A 172 -9.64 27.32 -4.51
CA PHE A 172 -9.52 27.47 -3.06
C PHE A 172 -9.19 28.93 -2.74
N GLU A 173 -10.20 29.69 -2.27
CA GLU A 173 -10.14 31.09 -1.78
C GLU A 173 -8.82 31.84 -2.11
N GLY A 174 -8.67 32.22 -3.38
CA GLY A 174 -7.52 32.96 -3.90
C GLY A 174 -7.04 32.42 -5.25
N PRO A 175 -6.36 33.22 -6.09
CA PRO A 175 -5.86 32.76 -7.38
C PRO A 175 -4.70 31.80 -7.16
N THR A 176 -5.01 30.50 -7.11
CA THR A 176 -4.01 29.45 -7.28
C THR A 176 -4.20 28.85 -8.66
N ASP A 177 -3.37 29.28 -9.61
CA ASP A 177 -3.33 28.78 -11.00
C ASP A 177 -2.77 27.33 -11.07
N GLN A 178 -3.16 26.44 -10.15
CA GLN A 178 -2.73 25.04 -10.20
C GLN A 178 -3.70 24.24 -11.06
N ILE A 179 -3.31 24.01 -12.32
CA ILE A 179 -4.00 23.08 -13.21
C ILE A 179 -3.70 21.66 -12.76
N ILE A 180 -4.70 21.01 -12.18
CA ILE A 180 -4.60 19.62 -11.76
C ILE A 180 -4.92 18.71 -12.96
N LYS A 181 -3.95 17.88 -13.37
CA LYS A 181 -4.11 16.91 -14.46
C LYS A 181 -4.37 15.52 -13.89
N ARG A 182 -5.47 14.89 -14.28
CA ARG A 182 -5.80 13.51 -13.91
C ARG A 182 -5.57 12.55 -15.08
N ALA A 183 -4.99 11.39 -14.79
CA ALA A 183 -4.73 10.34 -15.78
C ALA A 183 -6.02 9.59 -16.16
N THR A 184 -6.03 8.98 -17.35
CA THR A 184 -7.14 8.15 -17.83
C THR A 184 -7.53 7.07 -16.81
N ARG A 185 -8.84 6.91 -16.62
CA ARG A 185 -9.44 5.93 -15.71
C ARG A 185 -10.07 4.78 -16.48
N PHE A 186 -9.99 3.58 -15.91
CA PHE A 186 -10.51 2.34 -16.49
C PHE A 186 -11.31 1.57 -15.46
N ARG A 187 -12.31 0.82 -15.90
CA ARG A 187 -13.09 -0.08 -15.04
C ARG A 187 -13.57 -1.29 -15.83
N ALA A 188 -13.62 -2.47 -15.20
CA ALA A 188 -14.24 -3.65 -15.80
C ALA A 188 -15.76 -3.42 -15.98
N THR A 189 -16.29 -3.77 -17.15
CA THR A 189 -17.75 -3.78 -17.34
C THR A 189 -18.37 -5.00 -16.68
N PRO A 190 -19.70 -5.04 -16.47
CA PRO A 190 -20.38 -6.23 -15.97
C PRO A 190 -20.12 -7.50 -16.80
N GLN A 191 -19.80 -7.35 -18.09
CA GLN A 191 -19.42 -8.46 -18.95
C GLN A 191 -18.08 -9.07 -18.55
N LEU A 192 -17.04 -8.24 -18.34
CA LEU A 192 -15.73 -8.72 -17.89
C LEU A 192 -15.80 -9.31 -16.47
N VAL A 193 -16.55 -8.66 -15.56
CA VAL A 193 -16.75 -9.16 -14.19
C VAL A 193 -17.41 -10.54 -14.20
N ARG A 194 -18.42 -10.75 -15.06
CA ARG A 194 -19.08 -12.06 -15.20
C ARG A 194 -18.12 -13.14 -15.67
N LEU A 195 -17.32 -12.85 -16.71
CA LEU A 195 -16.33 -13.80 -17.23
C LEU A 195 -15.33 -14.22 -16.14
N CYS A 196 -14.85 -13.29 -15.32
CA CYS A 196 -13.93 -13.60 -14.24
C CYS A 196 -14.61 -14.41 -13.14
N ARG A 197 -15.84 -14.03 -12.74
CA ARG A 197 -16.61 -14.73 -11.71
C ARG A 197 -16.98 -16.17 -12.09
N GLU A 198 -17.23 -16.45 -13.37
CA GLU A 198 -17.45 -17.82 -13.87
C GLU A 198 -16.22 -18.73 -13.65
N SER A 199 -15.03 -18.13 -13.48
CA SER A 199 -13.78 -18.80 -13.15
C SER A 199 -13.40 -18.67 -11.66
N ASP A 200 -14.36 -18.28 -10.81
CA ASP A 200 -14.17 -17.95 -9.39
C ASP A 200 -13.12 -16.84 -9.14
N ILE A 201 -12.83 -15.99 -10.13
CA ILE A 201 -11.92 -14.87 -10.00
C ILE A 201 -12.72 -13.62 -9.65
N THR A 202 -12.70 -13.27 -8.38
CA THR A 202 -13.39 -12.12 -7.77
C THR A 202 -12.38 -11.25 -7.02
N PRO A 203 -12.73 -10.02 -6.58
CA PRO A 203 -11.83 -9.24 -5.73
C PRO A 203 -11.38 -9.98 -4.45
N GLN A 204 -12.21 -10.87 -3.91
CA GLN A 204 -11.94 -11.64 -2.69
C GLN A 204 -10.98 -12.81 -2.92
N THR A 205 -11.13 -13.50 -4.05
CA THR A 205 -10.36 -14.71 -4.42
C THR A 205 -9.16 -14.40 -5.31
N LEU A 206 -8.99 -13.15 -5.75
CA LEU A 206 -7.99 -12.73 -6.73
C LEU A 206 -6.58 -13.24 -6.41
N TRP A 207 -6.21 -13.25 -5.13
CA TRP A 207 -4.86 -13.62 -4.67
C TRP A 207 -4.60 -15.12 -4.57
N ASP A 208 -5.63 -15.95 -4.72
CA ASP A 208 -5.47 -17.40 -4.91
C ASP A 208 -5.08 -17.71 -6.37
N HIS A 209 -5.34 -16.75 -7.26
CA HIS A 209 -5.25 -16.90 -8.70
C HIS A 209 -4.09 -16.13 -9.33
N TYR A 210 -3.68 -15.02 -8.72
CA TYR A 210 -2.62 -14.14 -9.20
C TYR A 210 -1.54 -13.90 -8.15
N ASP A 211 -0.31 -13.81 -8.62
CA ASP A 211 0.80 -13.21 -7.90
C ASP A 211 1.17 -11.88 -8.56
N VAL A 212 1.48 -10.86 -7.79
CA VAL A 212 1.94 -9.59 -8.33
C VAL A 212 3.44 -9.58 -8.21
N GLU A 213 4.10 -9.89 -9.32
CA GLU A 213 5.52 -9.60 -9.44
C GLU A 213 5.66 -8.10 -9.17
N PRO A 214 6.44 -7.71 -8.17
CA PRO A 214 6.55 -6.31 -7.85
C PRO A 214 7.41 -5.65 -8.93
N SER A 215 6.85 -5.26 -10.10
CA SER A 215 7.75 -4.94 -11.24
C SER A 215 8.71 -3.79 -10.95
N ASP A 216 8.37 -2.91 -10.01
CA ASP A 216 9.15 -1.71 -9.66
C ASP A 216 9.20 -1.54 -8.14
N PHE A 217 8.72 -2.54 -7.41
CA PHE A 217 8.68 -2.41 -5.98
C PHE A 217 10.08 -2.59 -5.45
N ASP A 218 10.75 -1.46 -5.37
CA ASP A 218 11.81 -1.38 -4.41
C ASP A 218 11.16 -1.27 -3.04
N SER A 219 11.25 -2.38 -2.31
CA SER A 219 10.91 -2.48 -0.90
C SER A 219 11.78 -1.57 -0.04
N LEU A 220 12.86 -1.02 -0.61
CA LEU A 220 13.72 -0.03 0.03
C LEU A 220 13.92 1.18 -0.87
N VAL A 221 13.65 2.39 -0.38
CA VAL A 221 13.95 3.61 -1.15
C VAL A 221 14.66 4.64 -0.29
N VAL A 222 15.45 5.48 -0.95
CA VAL A 222 16.05 6.66 -0.34
C VAL A 222 15.38 7.90 -0.89
N LYS A 223 14.80 8.73 -0.02
CA LYS A 223 14.15 10.00 -0.38
C LYS A 223 15.11 11.18 -0.21
N THR A 224 15.28 11.99 -1.25
CA THR A 224 16.04 13.26 -1.17
C THR A 224 15.19 14.40 -0.58
N SER A 225 15.83 15.54 -0.33
CA SER A 225 15.15 16.80 0.04
C SER A 225 14.05 17.20 -0.95
N ASP A 226 14.28 16.96 -2.23
CA ASP A 226 13.33 17.28 -3.32
C ASP A 226 12.24 16.22 -3.48
N GLY A 227 12.22 15.20 -2.61
CA GLY A 227 11.25 14.13 -2.62
C GLY A 227 11.51 13.05 -3.67
N ILE A 228 12.66 13.08 -4.35
CA ILE A 228 13.04 12.08 -5.35
C ILE A 228 13.40 10.78 -4.63
N LEU A 229 12.81 9.68 -5.09
CA LEU A 229 13.16 8.34 -4.64
C LEU A 229 14.33 7.81 -5.47
N ILE A 230 15.40 7.42 -4.80
CA ILE A 230 16.62 6.89 -5.42
C ILE A 230 16.77 5.41 -5.05
N HIS A 231 17.00 4.61 -6.08
CA HIS A 231 17.43 3.22 -5.97
C HIS A 231 18.95 3.16 -5.84
N ARG A 232 19.47 2.37 -4.91
CA ARG A 232 20.92 2.23 -4.69
C ARG A 232 21.33 0.78 -4.79
N THR A 233 22.63 0.54 -4.97
CA THR A 233 23.20 -0.81 -5.15
C THR A 233 24.27 -1.14 -4.11
N SER A 234 24.41 -0.34 -3.05
CA SER A 234 25.38 -0.61 -1.99
C SER A 234 25.06 -1.90 -1.23
N ALA A 235 26.06 -2.48 -0.57
CA ALA A 235 25.86 -3.68 0.26
C ALA A 235 24.84 -3.42 1.39
N GLU A 236 24.89 -2.23 1.99
CA GLU A 236 23.94 -1.81 3.02
C GLU A 236 22.51 -1.67 2.47
N HIS A 237 22.37 -1.13 1.25
CA HIS A 237 21.08 -1.10 0.57
C HIS A 237 20.50 -2.51 0.40
N ARG A 238 21.31 -3.44 -0.12
CA ARG A 238 20.89 -4.84 -0.31
C ARG A 238 20.47 -5.49 1.00
N ARG A 239 21.23 -5.30 2.08
CA ARG A 239 20.88 -5.83 3.41
C ARG A 239 19.52 -5.32 3.90
N HIS A 240 19.27 -4.01 3.83
CA HIS A 240 17.98 -3.45 4.24
C HIS A 240 16.86 -3.94 3.32
N LYS A 241 17.12 -4.03 2.01
CA LYS A 241 16.15 -4.52 1.03
C LYS A 241 15.75 -5.97 1.32
N GLU A 242 16.71 -6.85 1.56
CA GLU A 242 16.50 -8.26 1.90
C GLU A 242 15.63 -8.42 3.15
N ILE A 243 15.82 -7.57 4.17
CA ILE A 243 14.99 -7.58 5.38
C ILE A 243 13.53 -7.25 5.03
N VAL A 244 13.29 -6.21 4.22
CA VAL A 244 11.93 -5.79 3.87
C VAL A 244 11.27 -6.79 2.92
N ASP A 245 12.04 -7.36 1.98
CA ASP A 245 11.57 -8.42 1.09
C ASP A 245 11.14 -9.66 1.90
N ARG A 246 11.89 -10.01 2.94
CA ARG A 246 11.52 -11.09 3.86
C ARG A 246 10.21 -10.79 4.59
N LEU A 247 10.07 -9.61 5.20
CA LEU A 247 8.83 -9.21 5.84
C LEU A 247 7.62 -9.25 4.89
N ASN A 248 7.80 -8.83 3.63
CA ASN A 248 6.75 -8.91 2.63
C ASN A 248 6.41 -10.35 2.23
N PHE A 249 7.42 -11.22 2.12
CA PHE A 249 7.21 -12.64 1.91
C PHE A 249 6.42 -13.24 3.08
N ASP A 250 6.76 -12.89 4.32
CA ASP A 250 6.08 -13.39 5.50
C ASP A 250 4.62 -12.92 5.54
N LEU A 251 4.38 -11.62 5.32
CA LEU A 251 3.01 -11.09 5.18
C LEU A 251 2.23 -11.80 4.07
N SER A 252 2.88 -12.23 2.98
CA SER A 252 2.19 -12.96 1.90
C SER A 252 1.62 -14.31 2.33
N GLN A 253 2.08 -14.89 3.44
CA GLN A 253 1.59 -16.17 3.98
C GLN A 253 0.28 -16.02 4.78
N HIS A 254 -0.16 -14.79 5.02
CA HIS A 254 -1.35 -14.49 5.82
C HIS A 254 -2.47 -13.90 4.97
N THR A 255 -3.69 -14.02 5.47
CA THR A 255 -4.90 -13.46 4.88
C THR A 255 -5.31 -12.19 5.62
N PHE A 256 -5.87 -11.23 4.88
CA PHE A 256 -6.26 -9.93 5.43
C PHE A 256 -7.63 -9.51 4.90
N SER A 257 -8.37 -8.71 5.66
CA SER A 257 -9.62 -8.09 5.21
C SER A 257 -9.45 -6.97 4.16
N PHE A 258 -8.30 -6.88 3.49
CA PHE A 258 -8.02 -5.90 2.45
C PHE A 258 -8.22 -6.50 1.07
N ALA A 259 -8.64 -5.67 0.10
CA ALA A 259 -8.69 -6.07 -1.30
C ALA A 259 -7.30 -6.38 -1.87
N ARG A 260 -6.23 -5.79 -1.33
CA ARG A 260 -4.83 -6.07 -1.69
C ARG A 260 -4.05 -6.50 -0.45
N ARG A 261 -3.28 -7.59 -0.57
CA ARG A 261 -2.34 -8.01 0.49
C ARG A 261 -1.36 -6.86 0.79
N PRO A 262 -1.12 -6.53 2.08
CA PRO A 262 -0.20 -5.47 2.44
C PRO A 262 1.21 -5.73 1.89
N GLN A 263 1.81 -4.70 1.30
CA GLN A 263 3.21 -4.68 0.91
C GLN A 263 3.89 -3.46 1.54
N LEU A 264 4.97 -3.69 2.27
CA LEU A 264 5.72 -2.70 3.03
C LEU A 264 6.94 -2.21 2.26
N ARG A 265 7.08 -0.89 2.17
CA ARG A 265 8.28 -0.21 1.71
C ARG A 265 8.96 0.50 2.87
N ARG A 266 10.27 0.34 3.00
CA ARG A 266 11.08 1.10 3.95
C ARG A 266 11.69 2.32 3.27
N VAL A 267 11.56 3.50 3.90
CA VAL A 267 11.99 4.78 3.31
C VAL A 267 13.03 5.45 4.17
N PHE A 268 14.28 5.49 3.71
CA PHE A 268 15.36 6.28 4.31
C PHE A 268 15.44 7.68 3.70
N ARG A 269 16.16 8.59 4.36
CA ARG A 269 16.43 9.93 3.84
C ARG A 269 17.89 10.06 3.43
N ALA A 270 18.12 10.74 2.30
CA ALA A 270 19.45 11.17 1.92
C ALA A 270 19.85 12.45 2.66
N ASN A 271 21.14 12.59 2.89
CA ASN A 271 21.81 13.81 3.34
C ASN A 271 21.79 14.86 2.22
N GLY A 272 22.12 16.11 2.54
CA GLY A 272 22.11 17.23 1.60
C GLY A 272 23.05 17.06 0.39
N ASP A 273 24.06 16.18 0.48
CA ASP A 273 24.96 15.82 -0.62
C ASP A 273 24.43 14.65 -1.48
N GLY A 274 23.21 14.19 -1.21
CA GLY A 274 22.61 13.06 -1.89
C GLY A 274 23.22 11.72 -1.49
N LYS A 275 24.00 11.59 -0.41
CA LYS A 275 24.39 10.28 0.17
C LYS A 275 23.39 9.81 1.21
N CYS A 276 23.38 8.52 1.54
CA CYS A 276 22.53 7.97 2.59
C CYS A 276 23.38 7.01 3.42
N ASP A 277 23.37 7.23 4.73
CA ASP A 277 24.05 6.41 5.74
C ASP A 277 23.11 5.40 6.40
N TYR A 278 21.87 5.32 5.93
CA TYR A 278 20.81 4.46 6.45
C TYR A 278 20.54 4.64 7.95
N LYS A 279 20.78 5.84 8.49
CA LYS A 279 20.52 6.19 9.91
C LYS A 279 19.52 7.33 10.10
N THR A 280 18.85 7.72 9.01
CA THR A 280 17.87 8.81 9.00
C THR A 280 16.59 8.36 8.30
N GLY A 281 15.44 8.51 8.97
CA GLY A 281 14.14 8.05 8.47
C GLY A 281 13.92 6.57 8.78
N GLY A 282 13.74 5.73 7.77
CA GLY A 282 13.70 4.28 7.94
C GLY A 282 12.33 3.69 8.33
N ARG A 283 11.25 4.47 8.40
CA ARG A 283 9.90 3.94 8.66
C ARG A 283 9.40 3.07 7.51
N PHE A 284 8.49 2.16 7.86
CA PHE A 284 7.75 1.32 6.93
C PHE A 284 6.47 1.99 6.46
N PHE A 285 6.17 1.84 5.17
CA PHE A 285 5.01 2.40 4.51
C PHE A 285 4.28 1.30 3.77
N ALA A 286 2.99 1.12 4.06
CA ALA A 286 2.16 0.20 3.30
C ALA A 286 1.79 0.84 1.95
N LEU A 287 1.95 0.07 0.86
CA LEU A 287 1.68 0.52 -0.49
C LEU A 287 0.21 0.36 -0.89
N GLY A 288 -0.18 1.11 -1.92
CA GLY A 288 -1.54 1.12 -2.47
C GLY A 288 -2.32 2.39 -2.11
N ALA A 289 -3.38 2.67 -2.87
CA ALA A 289 -4.31 3.74 -2.54
C ALA A 289 -4.95 3.47 -1.16
N ASP A 290 -5.29 2.20 -0.91
CA ASP A 290 -5.98 1.66 0.25
C ASP A 290 -5.03 1.21 1.37
N SER A 291 -3.86 1.85 1.46
CA SER A 291 -2.89 1.61 2.52
C SER A 291 -3.57 1.76 3.88
N TYR A 292 -3.51 0.71 4.71
CA TYR A 292 -4.13 0.71 6.04
C TYR A 292 -3.60 1.83 6.95
N GLN A 293 -2.41 2.36 6.66
CA GLN A 293 -1.83 3.49 7.39
C GLN A 293 -2.55 4.82 7.16
N LYS A 294 -3.33 4.93 6.08
CA LYS A 294 -4.18 6.10 5.80
C LYS A 294 -5.56 6.02 6.44
N LEU A 295 -5.98 4.82 6.86
CA LEU A 295 -7.26 4.62 7.52
C LEU A 295 -7.28 5.33 8.86
N SER A 296 -8.44 5.86 9.24
CA SER A 296 -8.68 6.39 10.57
C SER A 296 -8.51 5.29 11.62
N SER A 297 -8.27 5.67 12.89
CA SER A 297 -8.10 4.69 13.97
C SER A 297 -9.32 3.75 14.12
N SER A 298 -10.55 4.27 13.91
CA SER A 298 -11.77 3.46 13.96
C SER A 298 -11.93 2.50 12.78
N GLU A 299 -11.38 2.83 11.62
CA GLU A 299 -11.32 1.93 10.46
C GLU A 299 -10.23 0.88 10.63
N ARG A 300 -9.05 1.25 11.16
CA ARG A 300 -7.99 0.29 11.48
C ARG A 300 -8.43 -0.74 12.52
N ALA A 301 -9.29 -0.34 13.46
CA ALA A 301 -9.87 -1.27 14.44
C ALA A 301 -10.75 -2.37 13.83
N LYS A 302 -11.13 -2.26 12.54
CA LYS A 302 -11.93 -3.26 11.80
C LYS A 302 -11.07 -4.24 10.99
N ILE A 303 -9.74 -4.10 11.02
CA ILE A 303 -8.84 -4.99 10.30
C ILE A 303 -8.96 -6.41 10.88
N ILE A 304 -8.96 -7.39 9.99
CA ILE A 304 -8.95 -8.82 10.31
C ILE A 304 -7.71 -9.44 9.65
N ILE A 305 -6.99 -10.26 10.42
CA ILE A 305 -5.83 -11.03 9.94
C ILE A 305 -6.11 -12.50 10.26
N ASP A 306 -6.02 -13.38 9.27
CA ASP A 306 -6.29 -14.83 9.42
C ASP A 306 -7.64 -15.16 10.07
N GLY A 307 -8.66 -14.36 9.72
CA GLY A 307 -10.00 -14.50 10.29
C GLY A 307 -10.15 -13.98 11.73
N GLU A 308 -9.08 -13.47 12.35
CA GLU A 308 -9.08 -12.93 13.70
C GLU A 308 -9.14 -11.39 13.72
N ALA A 309 -9.95 -10.82 14.62
CA ALA A 309 -9.95 -9.39 14.88
C ALA A 309 -8.59 -8.93 15.43
N THR A 310 -8.15 -7.73 15.03
CA THR A 310 -6.85 -7.21 15.44
C THR A 310 -6.90 -6.26 16.63
N VAL A 311 -5.72 -5.90 17.14
CA VAL A 311 -5.46 -4.81 18.09
C VAL A 311 -4.24 -4.02 17.62
N GLU A 312 -4.27 -2.70 17.78
CA GLU A 312 -3.11 -1.81 17.53
C GLU A 312 -2.37 -1.62 18.87
N VAL A 313 -1.13 -2.10 18.93
CA VAL A 313 -0.23 -2.01 20.09
C VAL A 313 0.69 -0.81 19.90
N ASP A 314 0.51 0.24 20.71
CA ASP A 314 1.06 1.58 20.46
C ASP A 314 2.08 1.99 21.52
N VAL A 315 3.18 2.60 21.08
CA VAL A 315 4.18 3.20 21.97
C VAL A 315 3.72 4.60 22.39
N LYS A 316 3.37 4.76 23.66
CA LYS A 316 2.98 6.07 24.19
C LYS A 316 4.16 7.03 24.15
N ALA A 317 3.97 8.11 23.39
CA ALA A 317 4.93 9.20 23.30
C ALA A 317 6.34 8.71 22.93
N SER A 318 6.43 7.89 21.87
CA SER A 318 7.67 7.32 21.34
C SER A 318 8.80 8.37 21.24
N HIS A 319 8.58 9.43 20.47
CA HIS A 319 9.61 10.46 20.26
C HIS A 319 10.08 11.16 21.56
N PRO A 320 9.19 11.70 22.43
CA PRO A 320 9.62 12.22 23.73
C PRO A 320 10.42 11.22 24.56
N THR A 321 10.00 9.95 24.60
CA THR A 321 10.69 8.89 25.35
C THR A 321 12.10 8.65 24.83
N ILE A 322 12.27 8.58 23.51
CA ILE A 322 13.58 8.39 22.87
C ILE A 322 14.49 9.58 23.16
N ILE A 323 14.01 10.81 22.94
CA ILE A 323 14.81 12.02 23.13
C ILE A 323 15.22 12.21 24.58
N HIS A 324 14.29 11.96 25.50
CA HIS A 324 14.54 12.00 26.94
C HIS A 324 15.71 11.07 27.32
N HIS A 325 15.71 9.84 26.79
CA HIS A 325 16.81 8.90 27.00
C HIS A 325 18.13 9.37 26.37
N LEU A 326 18.11 9.81 25.10
CA LEU A 326 19.32 10.23 24.38
C LEU A 326 20.00 11.46 25.01
N LEU A 327 19.23 12.33 25.66
CA LEU A 327 19.76 13.50 26.39
C LEU A 327 20.27 13.17 27.80
N GLY A 328 20.18 11.92 28.23
CA GLY A 328 20.65 11.46 29.54
C GLY A 328 19.87 12.10 30.70
N VAL A 329 18.58 12.36 30.52
CA VAL A 329 17.74 12.99 31.53
C VAL A 329 17.38 11.95 32.59
N ASN A 330 17.68 12.26 33.86
CA ASN A 330 17.44 11.36 34.99
C ASN A 330 16.02 11.48 35.58
N GLU A 331 15.37 12.64 35.39
CA GLU A 331 14.02 12.87 35.89
C GLU A 331 13.01 11.98 35.15
N PRO A 332 11.90 11.55 35.78
CA PRO A 332 10.91 10.74 35.11
C PRO A 332 10.11 11.55 34.08
N LEU A 333 9.94 11.01 32.87
CA LEU A 333 9.05 11.60 31.88
C LEU A 333 7.59 11.53 32.39
N PRO A 334 6.79 12.61 32.24
CA PRO A 334 5.38 12.59 32.60
C PRO A 334 4.59 11.51 31.86
N SER A 335 3.49 11.05 32.49
CA SER A 335 2.70 9.93 31.95
C SER A 335 2.04 10.21 30.57
N ASP A 336 1.76 11.48 30.26
CA ASP A 336 1.45 11.98 28.91
C ASP A 336 2.19 13.32 28.71
N PRO A 337 3.36 13.33 28.03
CA PRO A 337 4.15 14.55 27.84
C PRO A 337 3.47 15.58 26.92
N TYR A 338 2.33 15.24 26.32
CA TYR A 338 1.55 16.17 25.51
C TYR A 338 0.40 16.84 26.28
N ALA A 339 0.16 16.45 27.53
CA ALA A 339 -0.89 17.00 28.38
C ALA A 339 -0.35 18.19 29.18
N ILE A 340 -0.37 19.38 28.57
CA ILE A 340 0.04 20.64 29.19
C ILE A 340 -1.18 21.49 29.44
N GLU A 341 -1.32 22.00 30.67
CA GLU A 341 -2.45 22.81 31.09
C GLU A 341 -2.61 24.05 30.20
N GLY A 342 -3.86 24.43 29.91
CA GLY A 342 -4.17 25.58 29.06
C GLY A 342 -4.09 25.31 27.55
N TYR A 343 -3.57 24.17 27.11
CA TYR A 343 -3.39 23.86 25.67
C TYR A 343 -4.06 22.56 25.24
N ARG A 344 -4.56 22.55 24.00
CA ARG A 344 -5.07 21.32 23.35
C ARG A 344 -3.90 20.39 23.02
N ARG A 345 -4.00 19.10 23.37
CA ARG A 345 -2.98 18.08 23.09
C ARG A 345 -2.49 18.05 21.63
N LYS A 346 -3.38 18.26 20.65
CA LYS A 346 -3.05 18.35 19.20
C LYS A 346 -2.08 19.51 18.91
N VAL A 347 -2.25 20.64 19.59
CA VAL A 347 -1.38 21.83 19.46
C VAL A 347 0.00 21.57 20.05
N ILE A 348 0.08 20.94 21.24
CA ILE A 348 1.36 20.56 21.85
C ILE A 348 2.12 19.58 20.95
N LYS A 349 1.45 18.53 20.46
CA LYS A 349 2.03 17.57 19.51
C LYS A 349 2.57 18.26 18.26
N ALA A 350 1.82 19.18 17.67
CA ALA A 350 2.24 19.93 16.49
C ALA A 350 3.46 20.82 16.77
N ALA A 351 3.48 21.51 17.92
CA ALA A 351 4.60 22.36 18.31
C ALA A 351 5.88 21.53 18.50
N MET A 352 5.79 20.42 19.24
CA MET A 352 6.91 19.49 19.41
C MET A 352 7.39 18.94 18.06
N LEU A 353 6.49 18.52 17.18
CA LEU A 353 6.86 18.02 15.85
C LEU A 353 7.66 19.06 15.04
N VAL A 354 7.23 20.32 15.05
CA VAL A 354 7.97 21.42 14.38
C VAL A 354 9.33 21.63 15.04
N ALA A 355 9.40 21.60 16.37
CA ALA A 355 10.64 21.77 17.12
C ALA A 355 11.65 20.66 16.79
N LEU A 356 11.21 19.41 16.78
CA LEU A 356 12.04 18.26 16.40
C LEU A 356 12.55 18.34 14.97
N GLY A 357 11.68 18.73 14.03
CA GLY A 357 12.06 18.87 12.63
C GLY A 357 13.11 19.95 12.39
N LYS A 358 13.17 20.97 13.24
CA LYS A 358 14.16 22.06 13.20
C LYS A 358 15.33 21.86 14.14
N CYS A 359 15.28 20.85 15.01
CA CYS A 359 16.18 20.68 16.14
C CYS A 359 16.27 21.95 17.01
N GLY A 360 15.15 22.61 17.32
CA GLY A 360 15.17 23.87 18.08
C GLY A 360 13.82 24.56 18.16
N PRO A 361 13.74 25.75 18.78
CA PRO A 361 12.48 26.42 19.08
C PRO A 361 11.70 26.80 17.82
N PRO A 362 10.40 26.45 17.74
CA PRO A 362 9.54 26.83 16.64
C PRO A 362 9.22 28.33 16.69
N LYS A 363 9.36 29.00 15.54
CA LYS A 363 9.16 30.47 15.42
C LYS A 363 7.79 30.88 14.88
N ARG A 364 7.18 30.04 14.02
CA ARG A 364 5.87 30.29 13.41
C ARG A 364 5.21 28.99 12.97
N TRP A 365 3.88 28.97 12.98
CA TRP A 365 3.10 27.96 12.29
C TRP A 365 3.20 28.13 10.78
N LYS A 366 3.22 27.03 10.04
CA LYS A 366 2.90 27.07 8.61
C LYS A 366 1.41 27.34 8.43
N PRO A 367 0.97 28.02 7.35
CA PRO A 367 -0.44 28.32 7.12
C PRO A 367 -1.35 27.10 7.20
N GLU A 368 -0.90 25.98 6.63
CA GLU A 368 -1.64 24.72 6.54
C GLU A 368 -1.80 24.08 7.94
N THR A 369 -0.69 23.97 8.68
CA THR A 369 -0.71 23.49 10.07
C THR A 369 -1.61 24.37 10.94
N LYS A 370 -1.60 25.69 10.75
CA LYS A 370 -2.46 26.60 11.51
C LYS A 370 -3.94 26.37 11.20
N SER A 371 -4.28 26.05 9.95
CA SER A 371 -5.65 25.70 9.56
C SER A 371 -6.10 24.38 10.17
N GLU A 372 -5.27 23.33 10.12
CA GLU A 372 -5.58 22.02 10.74
C GLU A 372 -5.75 22.10 12.27
N LEU A 373 -5.01 22.98 12.92
CA LEU A 373 -5.14 23.21 14.36
C LEU A 373 -6.38 24.02 14.72
N ALA A 374 -6.91 24.83 13.80
CA ALA A 374 -8.11 25.63 14.02
C ALA A 374 -9.35 24.75 14.23
N GLU A 375 -9.37 23.52 13.72
CA GLU A 375 -10.40 22.51 14.01
C GLU A 375 -10.55 22.24 15.52
N CYS A 376 -9.49 22.43 16.31
CA CYS A 376 -9.57 22.29 17.78
C CYS A 376 -10.24 23.50 18.48
N TYR A 377 -10.59 24.52 17.70
CA TYR A 377 -11.13 25.81 18.11
C TYR A 377 -12.30 26.22 17.19
N ASP A 378 -13.13 25.24 16.81
CA ASP A 378 -14.33 25.44 15.98
C ASP A 378 -14.04 26.14 14.63
N GLY A 379 -12.85 25.92 14.06
CA GLY A 379 -12.40 26.51 12.81
C GLY A 379 -11.77 27.91 12.95
N HIS A 380 -11.72 28.49 14.15
CA HIS A 380 -11.24 29.86 14.36
C HIS A 380 -9.70 29.92 14.40
N ARG A 381 -9.08 30.22 13.26
CA ARG A 381 -7.61 30.36 13.14
C ARG A 381 -7.00 31.40 14.08
N THR A 382 -7.76 32.42 14.48
CA THR A 382 -7.31 33.46 15.42
C THR A 382 -7.17 32.96 16.86
N GLN A 383 -7.88 31.88 17.22
CA GLN A 383 -7.81 31.27 18.54
C GLN A 383 -6.66 30.25 18.67
N VAL A 384 -6.01 29.88 17.56
CA VAL A 384 -4.82 29.03 17.61
C VAL A 384 -3.67 29.83 18.22
N PRO A 385 -3.14 29.43 19.39
CA PRO A 385 -2.11 30.19 20.09
C PRO A 385 -0.82 30.27 19.26
N PRO A 386 -0.06 31.37 19.36
CA PRO A 386 1.25 31.48 18.73
C PRO A 386 2.16 30.33 19.16
N VAL A 387 2.86 29.71 18.21
CA VAL A 387 3.73 28.56 18.51
C VAL A 387 4.84 28.90 19.51
N THR A 388 5.26 30.17 19.55
CA THR A 388 6.28 30.66 20.48
C THR A 388 5.80 30.63 21.92
N GLU A 389 4.55 31.02 22.19
CA GLU A 389 3.94 30.95 23.52
C GLU A 389 3.73 29.50 23.95
N VAL A 390 3.22 28.67 23.03
CA VAL A 390 3.08 27.23 23.25
C VAL A 390 4.43 26.59 23.58
N TRP A 391 5.50 27.00 22.91
CA TRP A 391 6.84 26.46 23.14
C TRP A 391 7.39 26.81 24.52
N VAL A 392 7.15 28.03 25.02
CA VAL A 392 7.54 28.40 26.39
C VAL A 392 6.87 27.47 27.40
N ALA A 393 5.56 27.24 27.28
CA ALA A 393 4.84 26.32 28.15
C ALA A 393 5.33 24.86 28.04
N ILE A 394 5.70 24.42 26.83
CA ILE A 394 6.31 23.10 26.62
C ILE A 394 7.64 22.97 27.36
N VAL A 395 8.51 23.96 27.24
CA VAL A 395 9.81 23.96 27.91
C VAL A 395 9.66 24.03 29.42
N GLU A 396 8.72 24.82 29.94
CA GLU A 396 8.45 24.89 31.37
C GLU A 396 7.97 23.54 31.93
N ALA A 397 7.13 22.82 31.18
CA ALA A 397 6.65 21.49 31.57
C ALA A 397 7.68 20.37 31.32
N LEU A 398 8.55 20.53 30.32
CA LEU A 398 9.55 19.53 29.89
C LEU A 398 10.92 20.20 29.65
N PRO A 399 11.65 20.59 30.72
CA PRO A 399 12.86 21.42 30.60
C PRO A 399 13.96 20.84 29.72
N PHE A 400 14.04 19.51 29.61
CA PHE A 400 15.02 18.86 28.75
C PHE A 400 14.92 19.24 27.27
N LEU A 401 13.78 19.76 26.82
CA LEU A 401 13.58 20.17 25.43
C LEU A 401 14.30 21.47 25.08
N GLU A 402 14.81 22.25 26.05
CA GLU A 402 15.74 23.36 25.78
C GLU A 402 17.03 22.86 25.13
N ARG A 403 17.43 21.63 25.48
CA ARG A 403 18.65 20.97 25.02
C ARG A 403 18.46 20.25 23.68
N LEU A 404 17.36 20.49 22.96
CA LEU A 404 17.14 19.88 21.64
C LEU A 404 18.25 20.23 20.64
N GLU A 405 18.82 21.43 20.73
CA GLU A 405 19.95 21.86 19.89
C GLU A 405 21.27 21.14 20.25
N GLU A 406 21.44 20.73 21.52
CA GLU A 406 22.57 19.89 21.97
C GLU A 406 22.43 18.46 21.48
N SER A 407 21.20 18.05 21.15
CA SER A 407 20.95 16.74 20.60
C SER A 407 21.54 16.68 19.19
N THR A 408 22.55 15.82 19.00
CA THR A 408 23.02 15.44 17.66
C THR A 408 21.98 14.62 16.89
N THR A 409 20.81 14.40 17.50
CA THR A 409 19.75 13.47 17.14
C THR A 409 18.57 14.23 16.58
N GLY A 410 18.74 14.80 15.38
CA GLY A 410 17.61 15.44 14.69
C GLY A 410 16.45 14.48 14.47
N TRP A 411 15.27 15.03 14.13
CA TRP A 411 14.03 14.25 13.95
C TRP A 411 14.19 12.96 13.13
N GLY A 412 15.04 12.98 12.10
CA GLY A 412 15.28 11.81 11.26
C GLY A 412 16.01 10.66 11.98
N ILE A 413 16.87 10.92 12.96
CA ILE A 413 17.54 9.90 13.78
C ILE A 413 16.56 9.30 14.79
N VAL A 414 15.75 10.15 15.44
CA VAL A 414 14.69 9.68 16.37
C VAL A 414 13.73 8.74 15.64
N GLN A 415 13.29 9.14 14.44
CA GLN A 415 12.46 8.31 13.57
C GLN A 415 13.15 6.99 13.19
N TYR A 416 14.46 7.01 12.97
CA TYR A 416 15.24 5.82 12.63
C TYR A 416 15.33 4.83 13.79
N LEU A 417 15.65 5.31 15.00
CA LEU A 417 15.73 4.46 16.19
C LEU A 417 14.37 3.81 16.50
N GLU A 418 13.29 4.58 16.42
CA GLU A 418 11.93 4.05 16.51
C GLU A 418 11.68 2.95 15.46
N ALA A 419 12.01 3.22 14.20
CA ALA A 419 11.78 2.25 13.12
C ALA A 419 12.65 0.98 13.26
N GLU A 420 13.86 1.08 13.80
CA GLU A 420 14.72 -0.08 14.10
C GLU A 420 14.16 -0.91 15.27
N ALA A 421 13.67 -0.27 16.32
CA ALA A 421 13.00 -0.97 17.41
C ALA A 421 11.72 -1.68 16.92
N LEU A 422 10.90 -1.00 16.11
CA LEU A 422 9.71 -1.61 15.51
C LEU A 422 10.09 -2.76 14.57
N LEU A 423 11.14 -2.63 13.74
CA LEU A 423 11.64 -3.72 12.91
C LEU A 423 12.05 -4.93 13.77
N LYS A 424 12.80 -4.71 14.86
CA LYS A 424 13.23 -5.80 15.74
C LYS A 424 12.04 -6.50 16.41
N ALA A 425 11.02 -5.74 16.82
CA ALA A 425 9.78 -6.31 17.34
C ALA A 425 9.05 -7.16 16.28
N MET A 426 8.92 -6.64 15.05
CA MET A 426 8.31 -7.38 13.93
C MET A 426 9.06 -8.68 13.62
N GLN A 427 10.40 -8.67 13.64
CA GLN A 427 11.20 -9.89 13.43
C GLN A 427 10.95 -10.93 14.52
N ASN A 428 10.91 -10.52 15.79
CA ASN A 428 10.65 -11.42 16.91
C ASN A 428 9.22 -12.01 16.88
N LEU A 429 8.23 -11.25 16.38
CA LEU A 429 6.86 -11.74 16.20
C LEU A 429 6.77 -12.73 15.04
N TRP A 430 7.44 -12.41 13.93
CA TRP A 430 7.49 -13.29 12.78
C TRP A 430 8.18 -14.62 13.09
N GLU A 431 9.24 -14.65 13.89
CA GLU A 431 9.88 -15.91 14.34
C GLU A 431 8.90 -16.84 15.10
N GLN A 432 7.80 -16.28 15.61
CA GLN A 432 6.71 -17.00 16.28
C GLN A 432 5.50 -17.25 15.35
N GLY A 433 5.60 -16.92 14.06
CA GLY A 433 4.52 -17.05 13.08
C GLY A 433 3.41 -16.00 13.24
N ILE A 434 3.67 -14.90 13.95
CA ILE A 434 2.67 -13.87 14.22
C ILE A 434 2.80 -12.73 13.18
N PRO A 435 1.76 -12.45 12.37
CA PRO A 435 1.77 -11.34 11.44
C PRO A 435 1.64 -10.00 12.19
N SER A 436 2.36 -8.98 11.70
CA SER A 436 2.31 -7.63 12.26
C SER A 436 2.36 -6.56 11.18
N LEU A 437 1.45 -5.58 11.25
CA LEU A 437 1.37 -4.46 10.31
C LEU A 437 1.82 -3.16 11.01
N PRO A 438 2.94 -2.53 10.59
CA PRO A 438 3.43 -1.32 11.24
C PRO A 438 2.61 -0.08 10.88
N VAL A 439 2.31 0.76 11.86
CA VAL A 439 1.74 2.11 11.71
C VAL A 439 2.57 3.09 12.52
N HIS A 440 3.54 3.75 11.89
CA HIS A 440 4.46 4.65 12.59
C HIS A 440 5.19 3.96 13.78
N ASP A 441 4.78 4.26 15.00
CA ASP A 441 5.27 3.76 16.29
C ASP A 441 4.42 2.64 16.90
N SER A 442 3.43 2.11 16.17
CA SER A 442 2.56 1.03 16.59
C SER A 442 2.60 -0.19 15.66
N LEU A 443 2.15 -1.34 16.16
CA LEU A 443 1.94 -2.57 15.40
C LEU A 443 0.48 -3.03 15.51
N ILE A 444 -0.16 -3.29 14.38
CA ILE A 444 -1.44 -4.01 14.36
C ILE A 444 -1.14 -5.51 14.29
N VAL A 445 -1.70 -6.27 15.23
CA VAL A 445 -1.50 -7.73 15.36
C VAL A 445 -2.84 -8.43 15.65
N PRO A 446 -2.95 -9.75 15.44
CA PRO A 446 -4.09 -10.52 15.95
C PRO A 446 -4.29 -10.27 17.44
N ARG A 447 -5.56 -10.16 17.88
CA ARG A 447 -5.88 -9.81 19.28
C ARG A 447 -5.28 -10.79 20.28
N SER A 448 -5.23 -12.07 19.94
CA SER A 448 -4.60 -13.16 20.68
C SER A 448 -3.11 -12.91 20.95
N ALA A 449 -2.43 -12.16 20.07
CA ALA A 449 -1.02 -11.85 20.16
C ALA A 449 -0.69 -10.56 20.93
N PHE A 450 -1.68 -9.86 21.51
CA PHE A 450 -1.47 -8.57 22.20
C PHE A 450 -0.30 -8.58 23.19
N ALA A 451 -0.29 -9.54 24.12
CA ALA A 451 0.71 -9.62 25.18
C ALA A 451 2.11 -9.84 24.60
N VAL A 452 2.24 -10.76 23.64
CA VAL A 452 3.51 -11.08 22.98
C VAL A 452 4.03 -9.88 22.17
N ALA A 453 3.15 -9.17 21.46
CA ALA A 453 3.51 -7.98 20.70
C ALA A 453 3.94 -6.82 21.60
N LYS A 454 3.25 -6.64 22.72
CA LYS A 454 3.63 -5.65 23.73
C LYS A 454 5.04 -5.92 24.28
N ASP A 455 5.32 -7.15 24.68
CA ASP A 455 6.63 -7.54 25.21
C ASP A 455 7.71 -7.44 24.11
N ALA A 456 7.39 -7.81 22.87
CA ALA A 456 8.31 -7.67 21.74
C ALA A 456 8.71 -6.21 21.50
N ILE A 457 7.76 -5.26 21.57
CA ILE A 457 8.04 -3.83 21.44
C ILE A 457 8.89 -3.32 22.62
N ILE A 458 8.53 -3.65 23.85
CA ILE A 458 9.27 -3.22 25.05
C ILE A 458 10.73 -3.70 24.97
N ASN A 459 10.92 -5.00 24.77
CA ASN A 459 12.25 -5.59 24.66
C ASN A 459 13.04 -5.02 23.48
N ALA A 460 12.39 -4.71 22.36
CA ALA A 460 13.07 -4.13 21.21
C ALA A 460 13.56 -2.70 21.48
N PHE A 461 12.75 -1.86 22.14
CA PHE A 461 13.18 -0.52 22.54
C PHE A 461 14.32 -0.57 23.56
N GLU A 462 14.28 -1.47 24.53
CA GLU A 462 15.37 -1.66 25.48
C GLU A 462 16.66 -2.09 24.77
N ASN A 463 16.58 -3.02 23.83
CA ASN A 463 17.75 -3.54 23.11
C ASN A 463 18.35 -2.52 22.11
N ILE A 464 17.51 -1.78 21.39
CA ILE A 464 17.96 -0.88 20.32
C ILE A 464 18.28 0.52 20.85
N ILE A 465 17.50 1.01 21.81
CA ILE A 465 17.55 2.40 22.27
C ILE A 465 18.09 2.48 23.69
N GLY A 466 17.90 1.46 24.53
CA GLY A 466 18.32 1.47 25.93
C GLY A 466 17.23 1.98 26.90
N VAL A 467 15.98 2.08 26.45
CA VAL A 467 14.85 2.58 27.26
C VAL A 467 13.67 1.63 27.20
N SER A 468 13.02 1.40 28.35
CA SER A 468 11.73 0.70 28.40
C SER A 468 10.60 1.68 28.06
N PRO A 469 9.89 1.50 26.95
CA PRO A 469 8.78 2.37 26.59
C PRO A 469 7.51 2.01 27.38
N LYS A 470 6.57 2.94 27.43
CA LYS A 470 5.20 2.64 27.83
C LYS A 470 4.40 2.21 26.61
N VAL A 471 3.84 1.00 26.63
CA VAL A 471 3.07 0.42 25.53
C VAL A 471 1.63 0.20 25.96
N VAL A 472 0.67 0.54 25.08
CA VAL A 472 -0.78 0.37 25.32
C VAL A 472 -1.51 -0.44 24.28
#